data_AF-A0A2S6WM82-F1
#
_entry.id   AF-A0A2S6WM82-F1
#
_cell.length_a   1.000
_cell.length_b   1.000
_cell.length_c   1.000
_cell.angle_alpha   90.00
_cell.angle_beta   90.00
_cell.angle_gamma   90.00
#
_symmetry.space_group_name_H-M   'P 1'
#
loop_
_entity.id
_entity.type
_entity.pdbx_description
1 polymer ?
#
loop_
_entity_poly.entity_id
_entity_poly.type
_entity_poly.pdbx_seq_one_letter_code
_entity_poly.pdbx_strand_id
1 'polypeptide(L)'
;MASGRPPRTAWRARARARITYLEAELEHESARRDAGDRRALIEGMRGHLEKARGAADEDFGWRWLWSGSAAREGVCSNIRNAEVLLIQLVSDEEIAGRASEVMALVKDHLDADDPRRVRLALRLRSVISGDITASDRDLMARALDAAYSSLDDELARVRSLRNILCAATVLVLIGVVSLALYGWLSPGSLSLCFSPQGGSGDTLTVVCPTAEYHKQPADTDPSRLAGPTDILTVEIAGLAGAALTVIASLRRIRGTDAPYMLPLASAVLKLPTGALSAFLGLLLIRGAFVPGLSDLDSRAQVLAWAAAFGAAQHLVTRFVDDRAQTTLSEVRQTTDAVINPEKVTVREGLPTPAAGSPNGAGPHDAPHESDAEDEPTPDGAPRHRRSGP
;
A
#
# COMPACT_ATOMS: atom_id res chain seq x y z
N MET A 1 -24.31 -6.85 -36.96
CA MET A 1 -23.05 -6.36 -37.57
C MET A 1 -22.55 -5.18 -36.74
N ALA A 2 -21.57 -5.40 -35.87
CA ALA A 2 -20.96 -4.33 -35.08
C ALA A 2 -19.61 -3.95 -35.70
N SER A 3 -19.57 -2.85 -36.47
CA SER A 3 -18.32 -2.23 -36.91
C SER A 3 -17.68 -1.43 -35.78
N GLY A 4 -17.26 -2.13 -34.73
CA GLY A 4 -16.56 -1.51 -33.60
C GLY A 4 -15.08 -1.33 -33.91
N ARG A 5 -14.57 -0.10 -33.83
CA ARG A 5 -13.13 0.21 -33.84
C ARG A 5 -12.38 -0.74 -32.87
N PRO A 6 -11.20 -1.27 -33.23
CA PRO A 6 -10.50 -2.23 -32.40
C PRO A 6 -10.19 -1.65 -31.01
N PRO A 7 -10.32 -2.45 -29.93
CA PRO A 7 -10.09 -1.98 -28.57
C PRO A 7 -8.63 -1.55 -28.40
N ARG A 8 -8.42 -0.31 -27.93
CA ARG A 8 -7.09 0.32 -27.81
C ARG A 8 -6.20 -0.25 -26.71
N THR A 9 -6.75 -1.06 -25.81
CA THR A 9 -6.07 -1.55 -24.59
C THR A 9 -6.57 -2.92 -24.21
N ALA A 10 -5.70 -3.80 -23.69
CA ALA A 10 -6.04 -5.17 -23.31
C ALA A 10 -7.22 -5.28 -22.34
N TRP A 11 -7.37 -4.34 -21.40
CA TRP A 11 -8.49 -4.35 -20.45
C TRP A 11 -9.84 -4.10 -21.14
N ARG A 12 -9.91 -3.16 -22.10
CA ARG A 12 -11.12 -2.90 -22.90
C ARG A 12 -11.48 -4.10 -23.76
N ALA A 13 -10.49 -4.79 -24.32
CA ALA A 13 -10.72 -6.00 -25.09
C ALA A 13 -11.37 -7.10 -24.22
N ARG A 14 -10.85 -7.34 -23.01
CA ARG A 14 -11.44 -8.29 -22.05
C ARG A 14 -12.85 -7.89 -21.62
N ALA A 15 -13.04 -6.61 -21.27
CA ALA A 15 -14.35 -6.10 -20.86
C ALA A 15 -15.39 -6.26 -21.98
N ARG A 16 -15.05 -5.89 -23.23
CA ARG A 16 -15.92 -6.09 -24.39
C ARG A 16 -16.26 -7.55 -24.61
N ALA A 17 -15.27 -8.46 -24.53
CA ALA A 17 -15.51 -9.88 -24.67
C ALA A 17 -16.49 -10.40 -23.61
N ARG A 18 -16.34 -9.97 -22.35
CA ARG A 18 -17.27 -10.33 -21.27
C ARG A 18 -18.66 -9.76 -21.47
N ILE A 19 -18.78 -8.50 -21.89
CA ILE A 19 -20.08 -7.87 -22.20
C ILE A 19 -20.77 -8.66 -23.31
N THR A 20 -20.10 -8.93 -24.43
CA THR A 20 -20.67 -9.70 -25.55
C THR A 20 -21.12 -11.10 -25.11
N TYR A 21 -20.36 -11.76 -24.23
CA TYR A 21 -20.75 -13.05 -23.68
C TYR A 21 -22.05 -12.95 -22.86
N LEU A 22 -22.15 -11.98 -21.94
CA LEU A 22 -23.35 -11.78 -21.12
C LEU A 22 -24.56 -11.34 -21.95
N GLU A 23 -24.36 -10.60 -23.04
CA GLU A 23 -25.43 -10.25 -23.97
C GLU A 23 -25.99 -11.48 -24.68
N ALA A 24 -25.12 -12.41 -25.11
CA ALA A 24 -25.55 -13.66 -25.73
C ALA A 24 -26.33 -14.55 -24.74
N GLU A 25 -25.89 -14.62 -23.48
CA GLU A 25 -26.56 -15.36 -22.41
C GLU A 25 -27.94 -14.74 -22.09
N LEU A 26 -28.02 -13.40 -22.02
CA LEU A 26 -29.28 -12.68 -21.86
C LEU A 26 -30.24 -12.91 -23.03
N GLU A 27 -29.75 -12.91 -24.27
CA GLU A 27 -30.56 -13.19 -25.45
C GLU A 27 -31.16 -14.60 -25.40
N HIS A 28 -30.34 -15.60 -25.04
CA HIS A 28 -30.78 -16.98 -24.84
C HIS A 28 -31.88 -17.09 -23.79
N GLU A 29 -31.72 -16.44 -22.63
CA GLU A 29 -32.69 -16.47 -21.54
C GLU A 29 -33.96 -15.65 -21.83
N SER A 30 -33.86 -14.63 -22.69
CA SER A 30 -35.00 -13.78 -23.08
C SER A 30 -35.95 -14.46 -24.07
N ALA A 31 -35.46 -15.45 -24.83
CA ALA A 31 -36.27 -16.21 -25.78
C ALA A 31 -37.20 -17.24 -25.10
N ARG A 32 -37.02 -17.51 -23.80
CA ARG A 32 -37.84 -18.45 -23.04
C ARG A 32 -39.18 -17.80 -22.65
N ARG A 33 -40.29 -18.50 -22.92
CA ARG A 33 -41.65 -18.04 -22.60
C ARG A 33 -41.96 -18.25 -21.11
N ASP A 34 -41.71 -17.26 -20.25
CA ASP A 34 -42.56 -17.08 -19.04
C ASP A 34 -42.46 -15.72 -18.31
N ALA A 35 -43.56 -15.42 -17.60
CA ALA A 35 -43.86 -14.47 -16.50
C ALA A 35 -43.34 -13.01 -16.52
N GLY A 36 -44.26 -12.07 -16.26
CA GLY A 36 -44.04 -10.62 -16.26
C GLY A 36 -42.91 -10.09 -15.36
N ASP A 37 -42.58 -10.78 -14.26
CA ASP A 37 -41.47 -10.41 -13.35
C ASP A 37 -40.08 -10.53 -14.02
N ARG A 38 -39.92 -11.42 -15.01
CA ARG A 38 -38.66 -11.57 -15.74
C ARG A 38 -38.36 -10.38 -16.65
N ARG A 39 -39.39 -9.66 -17.10
CA ARG A 39 -39.23 -8.50 -18.00
C ARG A 39 -38.43 -7.38 -17.34
N ALA A 40 -38.67 -7.12 -16.06
CA ALA A 40 -37.94 -6.11 -15.30
C ALA A 40 -36.47 -6.49 -15.12
N LEU A 41 -36.17 -7.76 -14.84
CA LEU A 41 -34.81 -8.28 -14.71
C LEU A 41 -34.04 -8.22 -16.04
N ILE A 42 -34.68 -8.62 -17.15
CA ILE A 42 -34.09 -8.56 -18.50
C ILE A 42 -33.76 -7.11 -18.86
N GLU A 43 -34.68 -6.18 -18.63
CA GLU A 43 -34.46 -4.77 -18.94
C GLU A 43 -33.39 -4.14 -18.05
N GLY A 44 -33.38 -4.49 -16.76
CA GLY A 44 -32.31 -4.09 -15.84
C GLY A 44 -30.94 -4.58 -16.29
N MET A 45 -30.81 -5.86 -16.64
CA MET A 45 -29.56 -6.45 -17.11
C MET A 45 -29.10 -5.80 -18.42
N ARG A 46 -30.01 -5.60 -19.38
CA ARG A 46 -29.72 -4.88 -20.63
C ARG A 46 -29.22 -3.46 -20.37
N GLY A 47 -29.88 -2.71 -19.48
CA GLY A 47 -29.48 -1.36 -19.12
C GLY A 47 -28.09 -1.31 -18.47
N HIS A 48 -27.71 -2.29 -17.66
CA HIS A 48 -26.35 -2.39 -17.13
C HIS A 48 -25.32 -2.70 -18.22
N LEU A 49 -25.60 -3.66 -19.12
CA LEU A 49 -24.69 -4.01 -20.21
C LEU A 49 -24.50 -2.84 -21.20
N GLU A 50 -25.54 -2.06 -21.47
CA GLU A 50 -25.46 -0.86 -22.31
C GLU A 50 -24.60 0.23 -21.66
N LYS A 51 -24.80 0.50 -20.36
CA LYS A 51 -23.93 1.42 -19.60
C LYS A 51 -22.47 0.94 -19.59
N ALA A 52 -22.24 -0.36 -19.43
CA ALA A 52 -20.91 -0.96 -19.48
C ALA A 52 -20.27 -0.79 -20.88
N ARG A 53 -21.03 -1.01 -21.96
CA ARG A 53 -20.53 -0.82 -23.32
C ARG A 53 -20.21 0.65 -23.59
N GLY A 54 -21.11 1.57 -23.23
CA GLY A 54 -20.91 3.01 -23.37
C GLY A 54 -19.62 3.47 -22.67
N ALA A 55 -19.45 3.10 -21.40
CA ALA A 55 -18.25 3.45 -20.64
C ALA A 55 -16.96 2.78 -21.16
N ALA A 56 -17.04 1.60 -21.77
CA ALA A 56 -15.89 0.94 -22.38
C ALA A 56 -15.43 1.62 -23.68
N ASP A 57 -16.38 2.21 -24.41
CA ASP A 57 -16.20 2.82 -25.72
C ASP A 57 -15.86 4.32 -25.65
N GLU A 58 -16.10 4.97 -24.51
CA GLU A 58 -15.71 6.35 -24.27
C GLU A 58 -14.20 6.58 -24.42
N ASP A 59 -13.89 7.61 -25.21
CA ASP A 59 -12.53 8.04 -25.54
C ASP A 59 -12.18 9.27 -24.71
N PHE A 60 -11.51 9.05 -23.57
CA PHE A 60 -11.23 10.11 -22.60
C PHE A 60 -10.13 11.09 -23.02
N GLY A 61 -9.51 10.95 -24.20
CA GLY A 61 -8.45 11.85 -24.67
C GLY A 61 -7.38 12.13 -23.61
N TRP A 62 -7.02 13.40 -23.41
CA TRP A 62 -6.09 13.85 -22.37
C TRP A 62 -6.63 13.68 -20.94
N ARG A 63 -7.97 13.63 -20.77
CA ARG A 63 -8.62 13.40 -19.46
C ARG A 63 -8.44 11.96 -18.98
N TRP A 64 -7.96 11.04 -19.83
CA TRP A 64 -7.69 9.65 -19.48
C TRP A 64 -6.79 9.47 -18.25
N LEU A 65 -5.82 10.38 -18.03
CA LEU A 65 -4.96 10.37 -16.84
C LEU A 65 -5.76 10.51 -15.51
N TRP A 66 -6.94 11.12 -15.56
CA TRP A 66 -7.77 11.41 -14.39
C TRP A 66 -9.09 10.64 -14.39
N SER A 67 -9.72 10.42 -15.55
CA SER A 67 -11.04 9.78 -15.69
C SER A 67 -11.03 8.33 -16.16
N GLY A 68 -9.86 7.81 -16.60
CA GLY A 68 -9.76 6.45 -17.11
C GLY A 68 -10.05 5.36 -16.05
N SER A 69 -9.85 5.67 -14.76
CA SER A 69 -10.20 4.77 -13.66
C SER A 69 -11.72 4.70 -13.42
N ALA A 70 -12.40 5.84 -13.42
CA ALA A 70 -13.84 5.92 -13.20
C ALA A 70 -14.62 5.19 -14.29
N ALA A 71 -14.17 5.30 -15.54
CA ALA A 71 -14.74 4.55 -16.66
C ALA A 71 -14.57 3.04 -16.47
N ARG A 72 -13.36 2.58 -16.12
CA ARG A 72 -13.10 1.16 -15.86
C ARG A 72 -13.95 0.63 -14.70
N GLU A 73 -14.12 1.40 -13.63
CA GLU A 73 -15.00 1.07 -12.51
C GLU A 73 -16.46 0.99 -12.95
N GLY A 74 -16.94 1.96 -13.72
CA GLY A 74 -18.28 1.95 -14.28
C GLY A 74 -18.54 0.69 -15.10
N VAL A 75 -17.59 0.31 -15.96
CA VAL A 75 -17.66 -0.93 -16.74
C VAL A 75 -17.71 -2.17 -15.82
N CYS A 76 -16.76 -2.31 -14.90
CA CYS A 76 -16.68 -3.48 -14.02
C CYS A 76 -17.89 -3.60 -13.08
N SER A 77 -18.37 -2.48 -12.51
CA SER A 77 -19.55 -2.45 -11.65
C SER A 77 -20.80 -2.86 -12.43
N ASN A 78 -21.01 -2.31 -13.63
CA ASN A 78 -22.17 -2.69 -14.46
C ASN A 78 -22.12 -4.14 -14.93
N ILE A 79 -20.94 -4.68 -15.28
CA ILE A 79 -20.78 -6.11 -15.61
C ILE A 79 -21.18 -7.00 -14.42
N ARG A 80 -20.70 -6.68 -13.22
CA ARG A 80 -21.01 -7.46 -12.00
C ARG A 80 -22.49 -7.40 -11.62
N ASN A 81 -23.11 -6.22 -11.72
CA ASN A 81 -24.56 -6.08 -11.54
C ASN A 81 -25.34 -6.92 -12.56
N ALA A 82 -24.89 -6.97 -13.83
CA ALA A 82 -25.50 -7.82 -14.84
C ALA A 82 -25.34 -9.32 -14.50
N GLU A 83 -24.20 -9.74 -13.96
CA GLU A 83 -23.98 -11.13 -13.53
C GLU A 83 -24.86 -11.54 -12.34
N VAL A 84 -25.09 -10.63 -11.38
CA VAL A 84 -26.03 -10.87 -10.27
C VAL A 84 -27.46 -11.04 -10.79
N LEU A 85 -27.89 -10.18 -11.72
CA LEU A 85 -29.22 -10.29 -12.34
C LEU A 85 -29.36 -11.56 -13.18
N LEU A 86 -28.28 -11.99 -13.83
CA LEU A 86 -28.25 -13.22 -14.61
C LEU A 86 -28.52 -14.46 -13.75
N ILE A 87 -27.99 -14.53 -12.52
CA ILE A 87 -28.29 -15.62 -11.58
C ILE A 87 -29.80 -15.75 -11.32
N GLN A 88 -30.53 -14.64 -11.32
CA GLN A 88 -31.99 -14.66 -11.15
C GLN A 88 -32.72 -15.14 -12.42
N LEU A 89 -32.12 -14.96 -13.60
CA LEU A 89 -32.71 -15.25 -14.91
C LEU A 89 -32.46 -16.68 -15.43
N VAL A 90 -31.29 -17.25 -15.15
CA VAL A 90 -30.89 -18.56 -15.67
C VAL A 90 -31.79 -19.72 -15.19
N SER A 91 -31.75 -20.83 -15.92
CA SER A 91 -32.44 -22.08 -15.54
C SER A 91 -31.86 -22.70 -14.27
N ASP A 92 -32.61 -23.58 -13.61
CA ASP A 92 -32.13 -24.32 -12.44
C ASP A 92 -30.91 -25.20 -12.77
N GLU A 93 -30.87 -25.82 -13.95
CA GLU A 93 -29.71 -26.61 -14.42
C GLU A 93 -28.44 -25.75 -14.53
N GLU A 94 -28.58 -24.54 -15.07
CA GLU A 94 -27.45 -23.62 -15.27
C GLU A 94 -26.99 -22.97 -13.96
N ILE A 95 -27.92 -22.68 -13.06
CA ILE A 95 -27.63 -22.27 -11.67
C ILE A 95 -26.81 -23.33 -10.95
N ALA A 96 -27.20 -24.61 -11.06
CA ALA A 96 -26.47 -25.71 -10.45
C ALA A 96 -25.02 -25.77 -10.96
N GLY A 97 -24.81 -25.57 -12.26
CA GLY A 97 -23.48 -25.51 -12.89
C GLY A 97 -22.61 -24.36 -12.36
N ARG A 98 -23.22 -23.20 -12.09
CA ARG A 98 -22.55 -21.99 -11.58
C ARG A 98 -22.34 -21.97 -10.07
N ALA A 99 -23.02 -22.83 -9.32
CA ALA A 99 -23.00 -22.78 -7.85
C ALA A 99 -21.60 -22.92 -7.26
N SER A 100 -20.73 -23.73 -7.87
CA SER A 100 -19.34 -23.90 -7.42
C SER A 100 -18.48 -22.66 -7.65
N GLU A 101 -18.64 -22.00 -8.81
CA GLU A 101 -17.96 -20.74 -9.15
C GLU A 101 -18.40 -19.61 -8.21
N VAL A 102 -19.71 -19.46 -7.99
CA VAL A 102 -20.24 -18.46 -7.05
C VAL A 102 -19.72 -18.71 -5.64
N MET A 103 -19.72 -19.97 -5.18
CA MET A 103 -19.21 -20.29 -3.85
C MET A 103 -17.70 -20.04 -3.71
N ALA A 104 -16.92 -20.25 -4.77
CA ALA A 104 -15.49 -19.93 -4.77
C ALA A 104 -15.29 -18.42 -4.54
N LEU A 105 -15.97 -17.58 -5.32
CA LEU A 105 -15.88 -16.12 -5.18
C LEU A 105 -16.37 -15.63 -3.81
N VAL A 106 -17.45 -16.22 -3.30
CA VAL A 106 -17.96 -15.93 -1.94
C VAL A 106 -16.94 -16.29 -0.87
N LYS A 107 -16.25 -17.43 -1.00
CA LYS A 107 -15.21 -17.82 -0.05
C LYS A 107 -14.00 -16.90 -0.07
N ASP A 108 -13.67 -16.35 -1.24
CA ASP A 108 -12.51 -15.48 -1.43
C ASP A 108 -12.74 -14.07 -0.86
N HIS A 109 -13.98 -13.56 -0.87
CA HIS A 109 -14.27 -12.17 -0.51
C HIS A 109 -15.21 -11.96 0.69
N LEU A 110 -15.85 -12.99 1.24
CA LEU A 110 -16.64 -12.89 2.47
C LEU A 110 -15.92 -13.55 3.64
N ASP A 111 -16.06 -12.98 4.84
CA ASP A 111 -15.59 -13.58 6.09
C ASP A 111 -16.19 -14.96 6.33
N ALA A 112 -15.44 -15.83 7.04
CA ALA A 112 -15.86 -17.20 7.32
C ALA A 112 -17.19 -17.28 8.09
N ASP A 113 -17.47 -16.29 8.93
CA ASP A 113 -18.66 -16.20 9.77
C ASP A 113 -19.83 -15.45 9.10
N ASP A 114 -19.70 -14.98 7.86
CA ASP A 114 -20.80 -14.29 7.18
C ASP A 114 -22.00 -15.25 7.01
N PRO A 115 -23.21 -14.86 7.47
CA PRO A 115 -24.38 -15.74 7.45
C PRO A 115 -24.83 -16.13 6.04
N ARG A 116 -24.47 -15.37 5.01
CA ARG A 116 -24.74 -15.72 3.60
C ARG A 116 -23.78 -16.79 3.13
N ARG A 117 -22.49 -16.67 3.45
CA ARG A 117 -21.47 -17.69 3.13
C ARG A 117 -21.79 -19.02 3.80
N VAL A 118 -22.12 -19.01 5.08
CA VAL A 118 -22.45 -20.23 5.83
C VAL A 118 -23.71 -20.90 5.28
N ARG A 119 -24.79 -20.13 5.05
CA ARG A 119 -26.03 -20.68 4.50
C ARG A 119 -25.85 -21.24 3.08
N LEU A 120 -25.10 -20.54 2.22
CA LEU A 120 -24.81 -21.02 0.88
C LEU A 120 -23.96 -22.30 0.92
N ALA A 121 -22.98 -22.39 1.82
CA ALA A 121 -22.18 -23.60 2.02
C ALA A 121 -23.04 -24.83 2.35
N LEU A 122 -24.03 -24.66 3.24
CA LEU A 122 -24.93 -25.73 3.66
C LEU A 122 -25.83 -26.23 2.53
N ARG A 123 -26.29 -25.32 1.66
CA ARG A 123 -27.16 -25.64 0.51
C ARG A 123 -26.39 -25.98 -0.76
N LEU A 124 -25.07 -25.80 -0.79
CA LEU A 124 -24.27 -25.99 -2.00
C LEU A 124 -24.45 -27.39 -2.62
N ARG A 125 -24.44 -28.44 -1.79
CA ARG A 125 -24.57 -29.82 -2.26
C ARG A 125 -25.95 -30.10 -2.86
N SER A 126 -27.03 -29.58 -2.24
CA SER A 126 -28.39 -29.74 -2.76
C SER A 126 -28.59 -28.97 -4.07
N VAL A 127 -28.04 -27.76 -4.15
CA VAL A 127 -28.06 -26.92 -5.37
C VAL A 127 -27.35 -27.62 -6.51
N ILE A 128 -26.15 -28.17 -6.29
CA ILE A 128 -25.39 -28.89 -7.33
C ILE A 128 -26.13 -30.16 -7.79
N SER A 129 -26.87 -30.84 -6.90
CA SER A 129 -27.68 -32.00 -7.29
C SER A 129 -28.99 -31.65 -8.02
N GLY A 130 -29.28 -30.37 -8.25
CA GLY A 130 -30.49 -29.91 -8.95
C GLY A 130 -31.72 -29.73 -8.07
N ASP A 131 -31.59 -29.89 -6.74
CA ASP A 131 -32.67 -29.60 -5.77
C ASP A 131 -32.64 -28.12 -5.36
N ILE A 132 -33.00 -27.26 -6.32
CA ILE A 132 -32.92 -25.80 -6.20
C ILE A 132 -34.30 -25.24 -5.88
N THR A 133 -34.38 -24.46 -4.81
CA THR A 133 -35.57 -23.66 -4.49
C THR A 133 -35.40 -22.22 -4.96
N ALA A 134 -36.52 -21.50 -5.13
CA ALA A 134 -36.49 -20.06 -5.41
C ALA A 134 -35.72 -19.26 -4.33
N SER A 135 -35.74 -19.74 -3.07
CA SER A 135 -34.97 -19.14 -1.99
C SER A 135 -33.46 -19.39 -2.12
N ASP A 136 -33.03 -20.53 -2.66
CA ASP A 136 -31.62 -20.81 -2.89
C ASP A 136 -31.06 -19.92 -4.00
N ARG A 137 -31.85 -19.66 -5.04
CA ARG A 137 -31.51 -18.72 -6.12
C ARG A 137 -31.30 -17.31 -5.58
N ASP A 138 -32.24 -16.81 -4.77
CA ASP A 138 -32.12 -15.49 -4.14
C ASP A 138 -30.92 -15.43 -3.16
N LEU A 139 -30.68 -16.49 -2.39
CA LEU A 139 -29.51 -16.59 -1.53
C LEU A 139 -28.21 -16.51 -2.34
N MET A 140 -28.13 -17.21 -3.46
CA MET A 140 -26.94 -17.21 -4.32
C MET A 140 -26.71 -15.83 -4.96
N ALA A 141 -27.75 -15.17 -5.45
CA ALA A 141 -27.66 -13.82 -6.00
C ALA A 141 -27.19 -12.81 -4.94
N ARG A 142 -27.75 -12.84 -3.72
CA ARG A 142 -27.34 -11.94 -2.62
C ARG A 142 -25.93 -12.23 -2.12
N ALA A 143 -25.52 -13.51 -2.08
CA ALA A 143 -24.16 -13.87 -1.70
C ALA A 143 -23.15 -13.39 -2.74
N LEU A 144 -23.47 -13.52 -4.03
CA LEU A 144 -22.65 -13.03 -5.14
C LEU A 144 -22.51 -11.50 -5.11
N ASP A 145 -23.63 -10.78 -4.92
CA ASP A 145 -23.65 -9.32 -4.80
C ASP A 145 -22.79 -8.82 -3.62
N ALA A 146 -22.89 -9.52 -2.49
CA ALA A 146 -22.04 -9.26 -1.33
C ALA A 146 -20.55 -9.46 -1.61
N ALA A 147 -20.21 -10.52 -2.35
CA ALA A 147 -18.83 -10.82 -2.72
C ALA A 147 -18.26 -9.74 -3.63
N TYR A 148 -19.05 -9.29 -4.61
CA TYR A 148 -18.67 -8.20 -5.48
C TYR A 148 -18.54 -6.85 -4.77
N SER A 149 -19.41 -6.57 -3.81
CA SER A 149 -19.32 -5.36 -2.99
C SER A 149 -18.03 -5.35 -2.14
N SER A 150 -17.71 -6.48 -1.49
CA SER A 150 -16.47 -6.63 -0.71
C SER A 150 -15.22 -6.47 -1.59
N LEU A 151 -15.21 -7.13 -2.76
CA LEU A 151 -14.15 -6.95 -3.76
C LEU A 151 -14.03 -5.48 -4.19
N ASP A 152 -15.14 -4.78 -4.37
CA ASP A 152 -15.12 -3.37 -4.75
C ASP A 152 -14.52 -2.46 -3.67
N ASP A 153 -14.79 -2.75 -2.39
CA ASP A 153 -14.21 -2.02 -1.25
C ASP A 153 -12.70 -2.24 -1.15
N GLU A 154 -12.23 -3.48 -1.36
CA GLU A 154 -10.80 -3.80 -1.42
C GLU A 154 -10.09 -3.02 -2.52
N LEU A 155 -10.68 -3.03 -3.72
CA LEU A 155 -10.13 -2.30 -4.85
C LEU A 155 -10.24 -0.78 -4.66
N ALA A 156 -11.27 -0.26 -4.00
CA ALA A 156 -11.41 1.17 -3.69
C ALA A 156 -10.29 1.67 -2.79
N ARG A 157 -9.90 0.90 -1.77
CA ARG A 157 -8.74 1.23 -0.90
C ARG A 157 -7.46 1.35 -1.71
N VAL A 158 -7.17 0.37 -2.57
CA VAL A 158 -6.02 0.37 -3.49
C VAL A 158 -6.01 1.60 -4.40
N ARG A 159 -7.18 2.01 -4.90
CA ARG A 159 -7.32 3.19 -5.77
C ARG A 159 -7.09 4.50 -5.01
N SER A 160 -7.64 4.64 -3.80
CA SER A 160 -7.42 5.85 -2.97
C SER A 160 -5.93 6.05 -2.70
N LEU A 161 -5.20 4.97 -2.40
CA LEU A 161 -3.77 5.00 -2.19
C LEU A 161 -3.02 5.43 -3.45
N ARG A 162 -3.37 4.89 -4.62
CA ARG A 162 -2.79 5.34 -5.89
C ARG A 162 -3.06 6.83 -6.13
N ASN A 163 -4.26 7.34 -5.87
CA ASN A 163 -4.60 8.75 -6.08
C ASN A 163 -3.82 9.65 -5.11
N ILE A 164 -3.71 9.27 -3.84
CA ILE A 164 -2.90 9.98 -2.83
C ILE A 164 -1.42 9.99 -3.27
N LEU A 165 -0.87 8.85 -3.70
CA LEU A 165 0.50 8.75 -4.18
C LEU A 165 0.73 9.62 -5.43
N CYS A 166 -0.20 9.65 -6.38
CA CYS A 166 -0.14 10.53 -7.54
C CYS A 166 -0.17 12.02 -7.13
N ALA A 167 -1.09 12.40 -6.24
CA ALA A 167 -1.20 13.76 -5.74
C ALA A 167 0.08 14.20 -5.00
N ALA A 168 0.63 13.34 -4.14
CA ALA A 168 1.91 13.57 -3.46
C ALA A 168 3.06 13.70 -4.46
N THR A 169 3.09 12.87 -5.51
CA THR A 169 4.12 12.93 -6.55
C THR A 169 4.09 14.27 -7.28
N VAL A 170 2.89 14.73 -7.67
CA VAL A 170 2.72 16.03 -8.33
C VAL A 170 3.13 17.16 -7.39
N LEU A 171 2.74 17.11 -6.12
CA LEU A 171 3.09 18.13 -5.13
C LEU A 171 4.61 18.23 -4.93
N VAL A 172 5.31 17.10 -4.74
CA VAL A 172 6.77 17.09 -4.57
C VAL A 172 7.46 17.55 -5.86
N LEU A 173 6.97 17.13 -7.03
CA LEU A 173 7.50 17.58 -8.32
C LEU A 173 7.36 19.10 -8.50
N ILE A 174 6.22 19.68 -8.12
CA ILE A 174 6.03 21.15 -8.11
C ILE A 174 7.06 21.80 -7.19
N GLY A 175 7.31 21.23 -6.01
CA GLY A 175 8.32 21.72 -5.07
C GLY A 175 9.73 21.72 -5.68
N VAL A 176 10.15 20.61 -6.28
CA VAL A 176 11.44 20.48 -6.99
C VAL A 176 11.55 21.48 -8.13
N VAL A 177 10.54 21.57 -8.99
CA VAL A 177 10.54 22.53 -10.11
C VAL A 177 10.59 23.98 -9.63
N SER A 178 9.86 24.29 -8.55
CA SER A 178 9.86 25.63 -7.94
C SER A 178 11.21 25.97 -7.33
N LEU A 179 11.89 24.99 -6.72
CA LEU A 179 13.23 25.15 -6.17
C LEU A 179 14.27 25.38 -7.27
N ALA A 180 14.24 24.58 -8.34
CA ALA A 180 15.08 24.80 -9.52
C ALA A 180 14.85 26.17 -10.14
N LEU A 181 13.59 26.59 -10.30
CA LEU A 181 13.23 27.89 -10.85
C LEU A 181 13.70 29.04 -9.94
N TYR A 182 13.57 28.87 -8.62
CA TYR A 182 14.04 29.85 -7.66
C TYR A 182 15.57 29.97 -7.65
N GLY A 183 16.31 28.86 -7.70
CA GLY A 183 17.77 28.86 -7.84
C GLY A 183 18.24 29.51 -9.15
N TRP A 184 17.48 29.32 -10.22
CA TRP A 184 17.76 29.95 -11.51
C TRP A 184 17.57 31.48 -11.45
N LEU A 185 16.50 31.95 -10.81
CA LEU A 185 16.18 33.38 -10.69
C LEU A 185 17.02 34.08 -9.61
N SER A 186 17.48 33.37 -8.58
CA SER A 186 18.20 33.95 -7.44
C SER A 186 19.35 33.04 -6.94
N PRO A 187 20.43 32.88 -7.72
CA PRO A 187 21.50 31.92 -7.43
C PRO A 187 22.20 32.14 -6.08
N GLY A 188 22.35 33.40 -5.66
CA GLY A 188 23.06 33.74 -4.42
C GLY A 188 22.29 33.42 -3.13
N SER A 189 20.96 33.29 -3.19
CA SER A 189 20.11 33.08 -2.01
C SER A 189 20.18 31.66 -1.44
N LEU A 190 20.35 30.67 -2.32
CA LEU A 190 20.47 29.24 -1.99
C LEU A 190 21.79 28.68 -2.52
N SER A 191 22.90 29.33 -2.16
CA SER A 191 24.22 28.88 -2.59
C SER A 191 24.58 27.55 -1.92
N LEU A 192 24.90 26.55 -2.75
CA LEU A 192 25.41 25.24 -2.32
C LEU A 192 26.92 25.12 -2.56
N CYS A 193 27.64 26.25 -2.47
CA CYS A 193 29.08 26.31 -2.66
C CYS A 193 29.82 26.08 -1.33
N PHE A 194 30.83 25.22 -1.34
CA PHE A 194 31.63 24.87 -0.16
C PHE A 194 33.00 25.52 -0.25
N SER A 195 33.54 25.92 0.91
CA SER A 195 34.86 26.51 1.05
C SER A 195 35.72 25.61 1.95
N PRO A 196 36.40 24.61 1.39
CA PRO A 196 37.21 23.70 2.19
C PRO A 196 38.33 24.43 2.94
N GLN A 197 38.58 24.05 4.19
CA GLN A 197 39.62 24.64 5.03
C GLN A 197 41.01 24.10 4.64
N GLY A 198 41.53 24.58 3.50
CA GLY A 198 42.82 24.12 2.95
C GLY A 198 43.66 25.17 2.22
N GLY A 199 43.27 26.44 2.26
CA GLY A 199 44.00 27.53 1.60
C GLY A 199 45.24 27.97 2.38
N SER A 200 46.42 27.82 1.78
CA SER A 200 47.66 28.43 2.28
C SER A 200 47.67 29.93 1.97
N GLY A 201 47.44 30.78 2.96
CA GLY A 201 47.50 32.25 2.82
C GLY A 201 46.22 32.90 2.26
N ASP A 202 46.32 34.16 1.85
CA ASP A 202 45.27 35.13 1.44
C ASP A 202 44.31 34.67 0.30
N THR A 203 44.37 33.40 -0.09
CA THR A 203 43.57 32.80 -1.17
C THR A 203 42.85 31.53 -0.72
N LEU A 204 41.55 31.44 -1.06
CA LEU A 204 40.64 30.34 -0.77
C LEU A 204 40.22 29.62 -2.07
N THR A 205 39.86 28.35 -1.95
CA THR A 205 39.18 27.57 -3.01
C THR A 205 37.69 27.47 -2.71
N VAL A 206 36.84 27.75 -3.71
CA VAL A 206 35.38 27.62 -3.60
C VAL A 206 34.90 26.59 -4.61
N VAL A 207 34.15 25.61 -4.12
CA VAL A 207 33.65 24.48 -4.91
C VAL A 207 32.12 24.58 -4.99
N CYS A 208 31.58 24.79 -6.18
CA CYS A 208 30.14 24.80 -6.45
C CYS A 208 29.73 23.55 -7.26
N PRO A 209 28.44 23.16 -7.25
CA PRO A 209 27.97 21.98 -7.99
C PRO A 209 28.27 21.99 -9.51
N THR A 210 28.38 23.18 -10.13
CA THR A 210 28.66 23.31 -11.57
C THR A 210 30.08 23.75 -11.91
N ALA A 211 30.75 24.48 -11.03
CA ALA A 211 32.06 25.07 -11.29
C ALA A 211 32.96 25.07 -10.04
N GLU A 212 34.28 25.00 -10.26
CA GLU A 212 35.30 25.12 -9.22
C GLU A 212 36.10 26.40 -9.46
N TYR A 213 36.33 27.15 -8.38
CA TYR A 213 37.05 28.42 -8.40
C TYR A 213 38.25 28.33 -7.47
N HIS A 214 39.45 28.37 -8.05
CA HIS A 214 40.70 28.34 -7.30
C HIS A 214 41.29 29.74 -7.15
N LYS A 215 42.04 29.96 -6.07
CA LYS A 215 42.77 31.21 -5.79
C LYS A 215 41.88 32.45 -5.67
N GLN A 216 40.70 32.31 -5.07
CA GLN A 216 39.83 33.44 -4.78
C GLN A 216 40.34 34.22 -3.56
N PRO A 217 40.18 35.55 -3.49
CA PRO A 217 40.50 36.32 -2.29
C PRO A 217 39.79 35.77 -1.05
N ALA A 218 40.45 35.79 0.11
CA ALA A 218 39.89 35.24 1.36
C ALA A 218 38.57 35.89 1.81
N ASP A 219 38.28 37.13 1.39
CA ASP A 219 37.04 37.87 1.69
C ASP A 219 35.90 37.61 0.66
N THR A 220 36.07 36.65 -0.24
CA THR A 220 35.05 36.37 -1.27
C THR A 220 33.88 35.61 -0.65
N ASP A 221 32.70 36.23 -0.66
CA ASP A 221 31.47 35.53 -0.31
C ASP A 221 31.16 34.42 -1.34
N PRO A 222 31.15 33.12 -0.94
CA PRO A 222 30.90 32.00 -1.83
C PRO A 222 29.51 32.07 -2.49
N SER A 223 28.57 32.83 -1.93
CA SER A 223 27.24 33.02 -2.51
C SER A 223 27.27 33.74 -3.87
N ARG A 224 28.27 34.60 -4.11
CA ARG A 224 28.42 35.36 -5.36
C ARG A 224 28.93 34.51 -6.53
N LEU A 225 29.55 33.38 -6.22
CA LEU A 225 30.09 32.44 -7.20
C LEU A 225 29.08 31.34 -7.58
N ALA A 226 27.91 31.32 -6.93
CA ALA A 226 26.85 30.35 -7.20
C ALA A 226 26.25 30.58 -8.61
N GLY A 227 26.14 29.49 -9.36
CA GLY A 227 25.58 29.47 -10.69
C GLY A 227 24.07 29.20 -10.70
N PRO A 228 23.31 29.69 -11.70
CA PRO A 228 21.86 29.47 -11.80
C PRO A 228 21.48 27.99 -11.99
N THR A 229 22.41 27.16 -12.44
CA THR A 229 22.23 25.73 -12.71
C THR A 229 22.71 24.83 -11.56
N ASP A 230 23.21 25.40 -10.44
CA ASP A 230 23.75 24.61 -9.33
C ASP A 230 22.69 23.70 -8.71
N ILE A 231 21.51 24.25 -8.38
CA ILE A 231 20.40 23.48 -7.81
C ILE A 231 19.93 22.41 -8.77
N LEU A 232 19.74 22.74 -10.05
CA LEU A 232 19.32 21.79 -11.08
C LEU A 232 20.31 20.61 -11.20
N THR A 233 21.61 20.89 -11.12
CA THR A 233 22.65 19.85 -11.20
C THR A 233 22.60 18.91 -10.00
N VAL A 234 22.37 19.46 -8.80
CA VAL A 234 22.19 18.68 -7.56
C VAL A 234 20.94 17.82 -7.63
N GLU A 235 19.82 18.37 -8.10
CA GLU A 235 18.56 17.64 -8.25
C GLU A 235 18.70 16.48 -9.24
N ILE A 236 19.39 16.68 -10.38
CA ILE A 236 19.67 15.63 -11.36
C ILE A 236 20.53 14.52 -10.74
N ALA A 237 21.55 14.86 -9.96
CA ALA A 237 22.36 13.87 -9.25
C ALA A 237 21.52 13.09 -8.21
N GLY A 238 20.67 13.77 -7.47
CA GLY A 238 19.71 13.16 -6.55
C GLY A 238 18.72 12.22 -7.23
N LEU A 239 18.19 12.62 -8.39
CA LEU A 239 17.33 11.78 -9.24
C LEU A 239 18.05 10.52 -9.69
N ALA A 240 19.32 10.63 -10.09
CA ALA A 240 20.12 9.47 -10.48
C ALA A 240 20.30 8.49 -9.33
N GLY A 241 20.62 8.99 -8.12
CA GLY A 241 20.70 8.17 -6.91
C GLY A 241 19.38 7.47 -6.58
N ALA A 242 18.27 8.20 -6.67
CA ALA A 242 16.93 7.65 -6.46
C ALA A 242 16.54 6.60 -7.51
N ALA A 243 16.87 6.82 -8.77
CA ALA A 243 16.59 5.88 -9.86
C ALA A 243 17.23 4.51 -9.62
N LEU A 244 18.45 4.46 -9.07
CA LEU A 244 19.10 3.20 -8.69
C LEU A 244 18.28 2.44 -7.64
N THR A 245 17.71 3.13 -6.65
CA THR A 245 16.86 2.50 -5.63
C THR A 245 15.54 1.98 -6.22
N VAL A 246 14.96 2.71 -7.17
CA VAL A 246 13.76 2.30 -7.90
C VAL A 246 14.03 1.03 -8.70
N ILE A 247 15.13 0.99 -9.48
CA ILE A 247 15.54 -0.18 -10.26
C ILE A 247 15.74 -1.39 -9.34
N ALA A 248 16.44 -1.22 -8.22
CA ALA A 248 16.65 -2.28 -7.24
C ALA A 248 15.33 -2.78 -6.61
N SER A 249 14.36 -1.89 -6.39
CA SER A 249 13.03 -2.23 -5.89
C SER A 249 12.20 -3.00 -6.93
N LEU A 250 12.25 -2.59 -8.19
CA LEU A 250 11.48 -3.21 -9.28
C LEU A 250 11.93 -4.66 -9.56
N ARG A 251 13.24 -4.96 -9.42
CA ARG A 251 13.76 -6.33 -9.58
C ARG A 251 13.19 -7.34 -8.57
N ARG A 252 12.64 -6.87 -7.45
CA ARG A 252 12.01 -7.73 -6.44
C ARG A 252 10.53 -8.04 -6.72
N ILE A 253 9.93 -7.40 -7.71
CA ILE A 253 8.53 -7.62 -8.08
C ILE A 253 8.48 -8.83 -9.03
N ARG A 254 8.10 -10.00 -8.49
CA ARG A 254 7.80 -11.19 -9.29
C ARG A 254 6.29 -11.28 -9.47
N GLY A 255 5.82 -11.27 -10.72
CA GLY A 255 4.39 -11.43 -11.07
C GLY A 255 3.53 -10.27 -10.56
N THR A 256 3.19 -9.30 -11.41
CA THR A 256 2.24 -8.25 -11.04
C THR A 256 0.81 -8.75 -11.23
N ASP A 257 0.37 -9.64 -10.36
CA ASP A 257 -1.05 -10.02 -10.26
C ASP A 257 -1.87 -8.94 -9.54
N ALA A 258 -1.18 -7.98 -8.90
CA ALA A 258 -1.81 -6.85 -8.23
C ALA A 258 -2.45 -5.89 -9.25
N PRO A 259 -3.77 -5.70 -9.23
CA PRO A 259 -4.41 -4.70 -10.06
C PRO A 259 -3.87 -3.31 -9.69
N TYR A 260 -3.74 -2.43 -10.69
CA TYR A 260 -3.38 -1.01 -10.57
C TYR A 260 -1.91 -0.63 -10.32
N MET A 261 -0.94 -1.55 -10.40
CA MET A 261 0.51 -1.24 -10.38
C MET A 261 0.93 -0.29 -9.24
N LEU A 262 0.32 -0.45 -8.05
CA LEU A 262 0.65 0.34 -6.85
C LEU A 262 2.17 0.46 -6.58
N PRO A 263 2.97 -0.63 -6.70
CA PRO A 263 4.40 -0.54 -6.52
C PRO A 263 5.07 0.44 -7.50
N LEU A 264 4.59 0.50 -8.74
CA LEU A 264 5.11 1.41 -9.75
C LEU A 264 4.78 2.87 -9.41
N ALA A 265 3.56 3.15 -8.94
CA ALA A 265 3.18 4.50 -8.50
C ALA A 265 4.07 4.98 -7.34
N SER A 266 4.31 4.12 -6.36
CA SER A 266 5.21 4.44 -5.24
C SER A 266 6.67 4.60 -5.69
N ALA A 267 7.10 3.89 -6.74
CA ALA A 267 8.43 4.02 -7.30
C ALA A 267 8.62 5.34 -8.06
N VAL A 268 7.59 5.83 -8.75
CA VAL A 268 7.64 7.14 -9.43
C VAL A 268 7.78 8.27 -8.42
N LEU A 269 7.08 8.21 -7.28
CA LEU A 269 7.20 9.18 -6.19
C LEU A 269 8.63 9.30 -5.65
N LYS A 270 9.40 8.21 -5.67
CA LYS A 270 10.80 8.16 -5.17
C LYS A 270 11.77 9.03 -5.98
N LEU A 271 11.44 9.33 -7.24
CA LEU A 271 12.31 10.14 -8.08
C LEU A 271 12.34 11.61 -7.61
N PRO A 272 11.22 12.36 -7.61
CA PRO A 272 11.25 13.75 -7.18
C PRO A 272 11.59 13.90 -5.70
N THR A 273 11.21 12.95 -4.84
CA THR A 273 11.61 12.95 -3.42
C THR A 273 13.12 12.75 -3.25
N GLY A 274 13.77 11.95 -4.08
CA GLY A 274 15.23 11.83 -4.10
C GLY A 274 15.95 13.10 -4.57
N ALA A 275 15.38 13.81 -5.55
CA ALA A 275 15.88 15.13 -5.96
C ALA A 275 15.84 16.12 -4.79
N LEU A 276 14.70 16.19 -4.11
CA LEU A 276 14.49 17.04 -2.95
C LEU A 276 15.42 16.64 -1.79
N SER A 277 15.57 15.34 -1.52
CA SER A 277 16.48 14.80 -0.49
C SER A 277 17.94 15.19 -0.76
N ALA A 278 18.38 15.20 -2.02
CA ALA A 278 19.73 15.62 -2.38
C ALA A 278 19.99 17.10 -2.05
N PHE A 279 19.04 17.98 -2.37
CA PHE A 279 19.13 19.39 -2.01
C PHE A 279 19.17 19.58 -0.48
N LEU A 280 18.23 18.98 0.25
CA LEU A 280 18.18 19.08 1.72
C LEU A 280 19.46 18.53 2.35
N GLY A 281 19.98 17.40 1.86
CA GLY A 281 21.20 16.78 2.36
C GLY A 281 22.43 17.69 2.22
N LEU A 282 22.62 18.32 1.05
CA LEU A 282 23.71 19.28 0.87
C LEU A 282 23.52 20.55 1.72
N LEU A 283 22.27 20.99 1.92
CA LEU A 283 21.98 22.12 2.81
C LEU A 283 22.32 21.79 4.27
N LEU A 284 22.09 20.55 4.72
CA LEU A 284 22.49 20.09 6.06
C LEU A 284 24.01 20.03 6.23
N ILE A 285 24.74 19.58 5.20
CA ILE A 285 26.22 19.62 5.21
C ILE A 285 26.70 21.08 5.30
N ARG A 286 26.13 21.98 4.50
CA ARG A 286 26.46 23.41 4.53
C ARG A 286 26.15 24.04 5.89
N GLY A 287 25.04 23.65 6.52
CA GLY A 287 24.67 24.12 7.86
C GLY A 287 25.55 23.56 8.99
N ALA A 288 26.60 22.79 8.67
CA ALA A 288 27.48 22.13 9.64
C ALA A 288 26.74 21.22 10.63
N PHE A 289 25.54 20.74 10.29
CA PHE A 289 24.74 19.83 11.13
C PHE A 289 25.35 18.43 11.17
N VAL A 290 26.18 18.07 10.17
CA VAL A 290 26.90 16.80 10.13
C VAL A 290 28.39 17.06 10.39
N PRO A 291 28.88 16.80 11.62
CA PRO A 291 30.28 17.04 11.95
C PRO A 291 31.21 16.18 11.08
N GLY A 292 32.24 16.80 10.48
CA GLY A 292 33.28 16.11 9.71
C GLY A 292 33.01 15.91 8.21
N LEU A 293 31.87 16.39 7.67
CA LEU A 293 31.55 16.33 6.23
C LEU A 293 31.51 17.69 5.53
N SER A 294 31.86 18.76 6.23
CA SER A 294 31.74 20.15 5.76
C SER A 294 32.78 20.57 4.71
N ASP A 295 33.88 19.82 4.57
CA ASP A 295 34.93 20.06 3.57
C ASP A 295 34.72 19.16 2.35
N LEU A 296 33.90 19.65 1.41
CA LEU A 296 33.77 19.05 0.08
C LEU A 296 34.78 19.70 -0.85
N ASP A 297 35.84 18.95 -1.20
CA ASP A 297 37.03 19.45 -1.88
C ASP A 297 36.89 19.50 -3.41
N SER A 298 35.88 18.84 -3.97
CA SER A 298 35.65 18.82 -5.42
C SER A 298 34.18 18.71 -5.80
N ARG A 299 33.86 19.19 -7.00
CA ARG A 299 32.54 19.07 -7.62
C ARG A 299 32.08 17.62 -7.66
N ALA A 300 32.99 16.69 -7.96
CA ALA A 300 32.68 15.27 -8.01
C ALA A 300 32.19 14.75 -6.64
N GLN A 301 32.79 15.19 -5.53
CA GLN A 301 32.35 14.83 -4.18
C GLN A 301 30.97 15.43 -3.87
N VAL A 302 30.73 16.71 -4.22
CA VAL A 302 29.43 17.35 -4.02
C VAL A 302 28.32 16.57 -4.74
N LEU A 303 28.54 16.20 -6.01
CA LEU A 303 27.57 15.44 -6.80
C LEU A 303 27.43 13.98 -6.33
N ALA A 304 28.51 13.36 -5.86
CA ALA A 304 28.46 12.02 -5.27
C ALA A 304 27.62 12.00 -3.99
N TRP A 305 27.77 13.01 -3.12
CA TRP A 305 26.94 13.17 -1.93
C TRP A 305 25.48 13.49 -2.29
N ALA A 306 25.23 14.34 -3.28
CA ALA A 306 23.87 14.58 -3.79
C ALA A 306 23.20 13.27 -4.24
N ALA A 307 23.90 12.44 -5.01
CA ALA A 307 23.39 11.13 -5.42
C ALA A 307 23.20 10.18 -4.22
N ALA A 308 24.12 10.18 -3.25
CA ALA A 308 24.00 9.38 -2.04
C ALA A 308 22.76 9.76 -1.22
N PHE A 309 22.51 11.06 -1.01
CA PHE A 309 21.31 11.56 -0.32
C PHE A 309 20.01 11.27 -1.11
N GLY A 310 20.06 11.32 -2.43
CA GLY A 310 18.94 10.91 -3.28
C GLY A 310 18.60 9.41 -3.16
N ALA A 311 19.63 8.56 -3.02
CA ALA A 311 19.45 7.15 -2.73
C ALA A 311 19.00 6.89 -1.28
N ALA A 312 19.47 7.70 -0.33
CA ALA A 312 19.17 7.59 1.10
C ALA A 312 17.84 8.23 1.53
N GLN A 313 16.96 8.58 0.58
CA GLN A 313 15.65 9.20 0.83
C GLN A 313 14.81 8.50 1.91
N HIS A 314 14.93 7.17 2.07
CA HIS A 314 14.19 6.39 3.09
C HIS A 314 14.65 6.63 4.52
N LEU A 315 15.89 7.09 4.73
CA LEU A 315 16.40 7.41 6.06
C LEU A 315 15.84 8.75 6.55
N VAL A 316 15.74 9.72 5.63
CA VAL A 316 15.21 11.06 5.94
C VAL A 316 13.71 10.99 6.21
N THR A 317 12.94 10.24 5.41
CA THR A 317 11.49 10.10 5.65
C THR A 317 11.18 9.35 6.93
N ARG A 318 11.92 8.29 7.27
CA ARG A 318 11.74 7.57 8.54
C ARG A 318 11.99 8.46 9.75
N PHE A 319 13.06 9.25 9.73
CA PHE A 319 13.35 10.16 10.84
C PHE A 319 12.24 11.20 11.07
N VAL A 320 11.64 11.72 9.99
CA VAL A 320 10.51 12.67 10.09
C VAL A 320 9.23 11.97 10.55
N ASP A 321 8.93 10.79 10.01
CA ASP A 321 7.75 10.00 10.38
C ASP A 321 7.79 9.59 11.86
N ASP A 322 8.95 9.17 12.37
CA ASP A 322 9.13 8.82 13.79
C ASP A 322 8.84 10.04 14.69
N ARG A 323 9.28 11.25 14.30
CA ARG A 323 9.04 12.50 15.05
C ARG A 323 7.58 12.98 14.96
N ALA A 324 6.92 12.76 13.83
CA ALA A 324 5.52 13.06 13.66
C ALA A 324 4.64 12.13 14.50
N GLN A 325 4.98 10.85 14.60
CA GLN A 325 4.25 9.90 15.44
C GLN A 325 4.44 10.17 16.93
N THR A 326 5.64 10.54 17.39
CA THR A 326 5.86 10.90 18.80
C THR A 326 5.01 12.11 19.19
N THR A 327 5.01 13.16 18.38
CA THR A 327 4.24 14.39 18.65
C THR A 327 2.73 14.17 18.58
N LEU A 328 2.24 13.40 17.60
CA LEU A 328 0.81 13.04 17.54
C LEU A 328 0.40 12.13 18.70
N SER A 329 1.28 11.23 19.17
CA SER A 329 0.99 10.37 20.32
C SER A 329 0.90 11.17 21.62
N GLU A 330 1.75 12.18 21.81
CA GLU A 330 1.72 13.09 22.96
C GLU A 330 0.43 13.95 22.95
N VAL A 331 0.05 14.48 21.79
CA VAL A 331 -1.20 15.25 21.65
C VAL A 331 -2.42 14.36 21.83
N ARG A 332 -2.41 13.14 21.29
CA ARG A 332 -3.50 12.16 21.47
C ARG A 332 -3.63 11.73 22.93
N GLN A 333 -2.54 11.46 23.63
CA GLN A 333 -2.56 11.15 25.06
C GLN A 333 -3.10 12.31 25.89
N THR A 334 -2.69 13.54 25.56
CA THR A 334 -3.20 14.75 26.21
C THR A 334 -4.69 14.94 25.94
N THR A 335 -5.15 14.70 24.71
CA THR A 335 -6.55 14.80 24.30
C THR A 335 -7.40 13.70 24.93
N ASP A 336 -6.91 12.46 24.97
CA ASP A 336 -7.58 11.33 25.62
C ASP A 336 -7.67 11.53 27.15
N ALA A 337 -6.65 12.15 27.77
CA ALA A 337 -6.67 12.51 29.20
C ALA A 337 -7.66 13.63 29.53
N VAL A 338 -7.88 14.59 28.61
CA VAL A 338 -8.86 15.67 28.77
C VAL A 338 -10.30 15.18 28.50
N ILE A 339 -10.49 14.26 27.56
CA ILE A 339 -11.82 13.77 27.16
C ILE A 339 -12.30 12.60 28.04
N ASN A 340 -11.39 11.76 28.57
CA ASN A 340 -11.73 10.61 29.41
C ASN A 340 -10.71 10.40 30.54
N PRO A 341 -10.80 11.16 31.64
CA PRO A 341 -9.86 11.04 32.76
C PRO A 341 -9.89 9.64 33.42
N GLU A 342 -11.02 8.92 33.33
CA GLU A 342 -11.21 7.58 33.91
C GLU A 342 -10.43 6.48 33.17
N LYS A 343 -10.06 6.69 31.90
CA LYS A 343 -9.35 5.68 31.09
C LYS A 343 -7.84 5.64 31.36
N VAL A 344 -7.29 6.73 31.91
CA VAL A 344 -5.86 6.86 32.26
C VAL A 344 -5.58 6.20 33.62
N THR A 345 -6.49 6.34 34.58
CA THR A 345 -6.35 5.76 35.93
C THR A 345 -6.34 4.23 35.95
N VAL A 346 -6.94 3.57 34.96
CA VAL A 346 -6.94 2.11 34.84
C VAL A 346 -5.60 1.56 34.34
N ARG A 347 -4.77 2.38 33.67
CA ARG A 347 -3.49 1.92 33.11
C ARG A 347 -2.30 2.06 34.06
N GLU A 348 -2.39 2.92 35.08
CA GLU A 348 -1.35 3.10 36.11
C GLU A 348 -1.65 2.39 37.44
N GLY A 349 -2.81 1.76 37.60
CA GLY A 349 -3.22 1.07 38.82
C GLY A 349 -3.20 -0.45 38.71
N LEU A 350 -2.03 -1.09 38.81
CA LEU A 350 -1.97 -2.47 39.31
C LEU A 350 -0.66 -2.78 40.04
N PRO A 351 -0.58 -2.56 41.37
CA PRO A 351 0.20 -3.41 42.24
C PRO A 351 -0.56 -4.72 42.49
N THR A 352 0.13 -5.84 42.28
CA THR A 352 -0.33 -7.21 42.49
C THR A 352 -0.84 -7.41 43.93
N PRO A 353 -1.96 -8.11 44.18
CA PRO A 353 -2.27 -8.59 45.51
C PRO A 353 -1.44 -9.85 45.78
N ALA A 354 -0.52 -9.78 46.73
CA ALA A 354 0.11 -10.95 47.31
C ALA A 354 -0.92 -11.69 48.18
N ALA A 355 -1.34 -12.88 47.72
CA ALA A 355 -2.07 -13.84 48.55
C ALA A 355 -1.19 -15.08 48.70
N GLY A 356 -0.82 -15.38 49.95
CA GLY A 356 -0.11 -16.60 50.30
C GLY A 356 0.27 -16.64 51.77
N SER A 357 -0.66 -17.07 52.63
CA SER A 357 -0.36 -18.18 53.55
C SER A 357 -1.66 -18.75 54.16
N PRO A 358 -1.88 -20.07 54.13
CA PRO A 358 -3.13 -20.68 54.57
C PRO A 358 -3.10 -21.22 56.01
N ASN A 359 -4.29 -21.18 56.60
CA ASN A 359 -4.85 -22.06 57.64
C ASN A 359 -4.35 -21.97 59.09
N GLY A 360 -5.31 -21.76 59.99
CA GLY A 360 -5.15 -21.83 61.44
C GLY A 360 -5.66 -23.13 62.06
N ALA A 361 -5.17 -23.43 63.25
CA ALA A 361 -5.84 -24.15 64.35
C ALA A 361 -4.96 -24.02 65.61
N GLY A 362 -5.59 -23.94 66.78
CA GLY A 362 -4.98 -23.54 68.07
C GLY A 362 -4.01 -24.54 68.72
N PRO A 363 -3.52 -24.22 69.92
CA PRO A 363 -2.52 -25.03 70.62
C PRO A 363 -3.20 -26.10 71.49
N HIS A 364 -2.64 -27.32 71.53
CA HIS A 364 -2.38 -28.07 72.77
C HIS A 364 -1.78 -29.46 72.48
N ASP A 365 -0.81 -29.80 73.32
CA ASP A 365 -0.34 -31.12 73.76
C ASP A 365 0.60 -31.95 72.86
N ALA A 366 1.82 -32.12 73.39
CA ALA A 366 2.83 -33.14 73.05
C ALA A 366 2.49 -34.48 73.78
N PRO A 367 3.38 -35.49 73.84
CA PRO A 367 4.40 -36.03 72.91
C PRO A 367 4.22 -37.57 72.68
N HIS A 368 5.04 -38.21 71.84
CA HIS A 368 5.61 -39.58 71.97
C HIS A 368 6.42 -39.89 70.69
N GLU A 369 7.72 -40.17 70.78
CA GLU A 369 8.36 -41.52 70.75
C GLU A 369 7.94 -42.33 69.51
N SER A 370 8.79 -42.97 68.72
CA SER A 370 10.18 -43.43 68.84
C SER A 370 10.50 -44.18 67.53
N ASP A 371 11.76 -44.19 67.09
CA ASP A 371 12.49 -45.30 66.43
C ASP A 371 11.93 -45.89 65.10
N ALA A 372 12.69 -46.42 64.15
CA ALA A 372 14.10 -46.57 63.83
C ALA A 372 14.12 -47.28 62.45
N GLU A 373 15.20 -47.11 61.67
CA GLU A 373 15.77 -48.12 60.74
C GLU A 373 14.88 -48.62 59.57
N ASP A 374 15.34 -48.96 58.37
CA ASP A 374 16.64 -49.36 57.86
C ASP A 374 16.59 -49.30 56.32
N GLU A 375 17.78 -49.26 55.71
CA GLU A 375 18.12 -49.44 54.28
C GLU A 375 17.67 -50.84 53.71
N PRO A 376 18.03 -51.31 52.47
CA PRO A 376 18.89 -50.76 51.42
C PRO A 376 18.38 -50.89 49.94
N THR A 377 19.08 -50.14 49.09
CA THR A 377 19.55 -50.30 47.67
C THR A 377 19.40 -51.67 46.91
N PRO A 378 19.86 -51.84 45.63
CA PRO A 378 20.09 -50.94 44.47
C PRO A 378 19.74 -51.57 43.06
N ASP A 379 20.04 -50.79 42.00
CA ASP A 379 20.94 -51.17 40.87
C ASP A 379 20.40 -51.36 39.43
N GLY A 380 21.23 -50.95 38.46
CA GLY A 380 21.25 -51.51 37.11
C GLY A 380 21.13 -50.56 35.91
N ALA A 381 22.26 -49.99 35.47
CA ALA A 381 22.41 -49.22 34.22
C ALA A 381 22.80 -50.12 32.99
N PRO A 382 23.51 -49.65 31.93
CA PRO A 382 22.98 -49.12 30.65
C PRO A 382 23.55 -49.83 29.37
N ARG A 383 23.17 -49.39 28.14
CA ARG A 383 24.05 -49.05 26.96
C ARG A 383 23.49 -49.27 25.52
N HIS A 384 23.83 -48.30 24.66
CA HIS A 384 24.30 -48.35 23.24
C HIS A 384 23.40 -48.69 22.00
N ARG A 385 23.27 -47.66 21.13
CA ARG A 385 23.81 -47.51 19.74
C ARG A 385 23.60 -48.67 18.71
N ARG A 386 22.91 -48.39 17.58
CA ARG A 386 23.44 -48.62 16.20
C ARG A 386 22.59 -48.06 15.05
N SER A 387 23.32 -47.79 13.96
CA SER A 387 22.95 -47.25 12.65
C SER A 387 22.60 -48.34 11.62
N GLY A 388 21.93 -47.91 10.53
CA GLY A 388 21.94 -48.52 9.18
C GLY A 388 20.92 -49.64 8.95
N PRO A 389 20.49 -49.91 7.70
CA PRO A 389 21.14 -49.59 6.41
C PRO A 389 20.50 -48.47 5.59
#